data_AF-A0A4Y2BZM8-F1
#
_entry.id   AF-A0A4Y2BZM8-F1
#
_cell.length_a   1.000
_cell.length_b   1.000
_cell.length_c   1.000
_cell.angle_alpha   90.00
_cell.angle_beta   90.00
_cell.angle_gamma   90.00
#
_symmetry.space_group_name_H-M   'P 1'
#
loop_
_entity.id
_entity.type
_entity.pdbx_description
1 polymer ?
#
loop_
_entity_poly.entity_id
_entity_poly.type
_entity_poly.pdbx_seq_one_letter_code
_entity_poly.pdbx_strand_id
1 'polypeptide(L)' 'MNSAVEAGERAARECFAKWEKITPDKIWIEEPEPKDVPAKPLVLSFEEKYTPSVTGFIQFVTFAIILAAAILAFLFSP' A
#
# COMPACT_ATOMS: atom_id res chain seq x y z
N MET A 1 4.14 0.11 20.17
CA MET A 1 5.03 0.86 21.07
C MET A 1 5.85 1.90 20.30
N ASN A 2 6.34 1.62 19.08
CA ASN A 2 7.08 2.59 18.26
C ASN A 2 6.39 3.96 18.12
N SER A 3 5.09 4.01 17.79
CA SER A 3 4.37 5.28 17.66
C SER A 3 4.29 6.11 18.95
N ALA A 4 4.29 5.44 20.12
CA ALA A 4 4.29 6.14 21.40
C ALA A 4 5.66 6.74 21.72
N VAL A 5 6.75 6.01 21.40
CA VAL A 5 8.13 6.50 21.54
C VAL A 5 8.36 7.68 20.60
N GLU A 6 8.04 7.52 19.31
CA GLU A 6 8.18 8.56 18.29
C GLU A 6 7.41 9.83 18.67
N ALA A 7 6.15 9.71 19.10
CA ALA A 7 5.35 10.86 19.50
C ALA A 7 5.91 11.55 20.76
N GLY A 8 6.37 10.79 21.74
CA GLY A 8 6.96 11.32 22.98
C GLY A 8 8.27 12.07 22.72
N GLU A 9 9.18 11.46 21.95
CA GLU A 9 10.45 12.09 21.58
C GLU A 9 10.24 13.35 20.73
N ARG A 10 9.31 13.30 19.76
CA ARG A 10 8.97 14.47 18.94
C ARG A 10 8.42 15.60 19.80
N ALA A 11 7.50 15.33 20.72
CA ALA A 11 6.95 16.35 21.61
C ALA A 11 8.04 16.98 22.49
N ALA A 12 8.99 16.20 23.00
CA ALA A 12 10.14 16.73 23.73
C ALA A 12 11.01 17.66 22.86
N ARG A 13 11.26 17.28 21.60
CA ARG A 13 12.02 18.10 20.65
C ARG A 13 11.30 19.39 20.26
N GLU A 14 9.97 19.38 20.15
CA GLU A 14 9.18 20.60 19.96
C GLU A 14 9.35 21.58 21.13
N CYS A 15 9.40 21.08 22.36
CA CYS A 15 9.72 21.90 23.54
C CYS A 15 11.15 22.45 23.48
N PHE A 16 12.14 21.62 23.12
CA PHE A 16 13.54 22.07 23.01
C PHE A 16 13.77 23.09 21.89
N ALA A 17 13.05 22.99 20.78
CA ALA A 17 13.09 23.99 19.72
C ALA A 17 12.52 25.34 20.19
N LYS A 18 11.41 25.31 20.96
CA LYS A 18 10.85 26.52 21.59
C LYS A 18 11.80 27.16 22.61
N TRP A 19 12.67 26.37 23.23
CA TRP A 19 13.72 26.86 24.14
C TRP A 19 15.04 27.17 23.42
N GLU A 20 15.05 27.18 22.09
CA GLU A 20 16.23 27.48 21.27
C GLU A 20 17.44 26.57 21.55
N LYS A 21 17.19 25.37 22.09
CA LYS A 21 18.24 24.37 22.37
C LYS A 21 18.60 23.56 21.13
N ILE A 22 17.65 23.42 20.22
CA ILE A 22 17.83 22.79 18.92
C ILE A 22 17.19 23.65 17.84
N THR A 23 17.63 23.47 16.61
CA THR A 23 17.00 24.11 15.45
C THR A 23 15.73 23.35 15.05
N PRO A 24 14.70 24.01 14.47
CA PRO A 24 13.43 23.37 14.12
C PRO A 24 13.54 22.18 13.16
N ASP A 25 14.59 22.11 12.33
CA ASP A 25 14.87 20.98 11.44
C ASP A 25 15.21 19.69 12.20
N LYS A 26 15.53 19.79 13.51
CA LYS A 26 15.84 18.63 14.37
C LYS A 26 14.62 18.08 15.11
N ILE A 27 13.42 18.64 14.91
CA ILE A 27 12.19 18.11 15.53
C ILE A 27 11.85 16.73 14.96
N TRP A 28 11.98 16.58 13.65
CA TRP A 28 11.68 15.36 12.92
C TRP A 28 13.00 14.65 12.58
N ILE A 29 13.17 13.45 13.13
CA ILE A 29 14.37 12.64 12.94
C ILE A 29 13.92 11.29 12.41
N GLU A 30 14.54 10.85 11.33
CA GLU A 30 14.35 9.50 10.81
C GLU A 30 15.18 8.53 11.66
N GLU A 31 14.51 7.54 12.25
CA GLU A 31 15.17 6.53 13.07
C GLU A 31 15.95 5.57 12.16
N PRO A 32 17.24 5.30 12.42
CA PRO A 32 18.00 4.35 11.64
C PRO A 32 17.41 2.94 11.77
N GLU A 33 17.48 2.16 10.68
CA GLU A 33 16.96 0.79 10.72
C GLU A 33 17.66 -0.04 11.80
N PRO A 34 16.90 -0.81 12.59
CA PRO A 34 17.46 -1.67 13.63
C PRO A 34 18.27 -2.81 12.99
N LYS A 35 19.55 -2.93 13.40
CA LYS A 35 20.47 -3.95 12.88
C LYS A 35 20.08 -5.38 13.28
N ASP A 36 19.48 -5.52 14.45
CA ASP A 36 19.13 -6.83 15.02
C ASP A 36 17.82 -7.40 14.47
N VAL A 37 16.94 -6.52 13.97
CA VAL A 37 15.60 -6.88 13.45
C VAL A 37 15.35 -6.12 12.14
N PRO A 38 16.08 -6.44 11.06
CA PRO A 38 15.95 -5.71 9.81
C PRO A 38 14.56 -5.92 9.20
N ALA A 39 14.00 -4.84 8.64
CA ALA A 39 12.75 -4.93 7.89
C ALA A 39 12.96 -5.74 6.60
N LYS A 40 12.12 -6.75 6.38
CA LYS A 40 12.08 -7.46 5.10
C LYS A 40 11.09 -6.78 4.17
N PRO A 41 11.40 -6.64 2.87
CA PRO A 41 10.45 -6.07 1.92
C PRO A 41 9.20 -6.94 1.82
N LEU A 42 8.04 -6.29 1.76
CA LEU A 42 6.79 -6.96 1.44
C LEU A 42 6.74 -7.22 -0.07
N VAL A 43 6.93 -8.48 -0.47
CA VAL A 43 6.84 -8.89 -1.88
C VAL A 43 5.52 -9.59 -2.09
N LEU A 44 4.66 -9.00 -2.92
CA LEU A 44 3.42 -9.64 -3.37
C LEU A 44 3.74 -10.62 -4.50
N SER A 45 3.18 -11.82 -4.41
CA SER A 45 3.19 -12.77 -5.52
C SER A 45 2.39 -12.26 -6.71
N PHE A 46 2.60 -12.87 -7.87
CA PHE A 46 1.84 -12.55 -9.08
C PHE A 46 0.33 -12.71 -8.85
N GLU A 47 -0.08 -13.77 -8.17
CA GLU A 47 -1.50 -14.03 -7.91
C GLU A 47 -2.10 -13.01 -6.95
N GLU A 48 -1.42 -12.66 -5.86
CA GLU A 48 -1.90 -11.62 -4.94
C GLU A 48 -2.06 -10.25 -5.62
N LYS A 49 -1.26 -9.98 -6.65
CA LYS A 49 -1.30 -8.72 -7.40
C LYS A 49 -2.35 -8.70 -8.51
N TYR A 50 -2.59 -9.83 -9.18
CA TYR A 50 -3.39 -9.87 -10.42
C TYR A 50 -4.67 -10.69 -10.35
N THR A 51 -4.87 -11.48 -9.28
CA THR A 51 -6.14 -12.19 -9.10
C THR A 51 -7.26 -11.17 -8.94
N PRO A 52 -8.32 -11.22 -9.77
CA PRO A 52 -9.39 -10.25 -9.69
C PRO A 52 -10.17 -10.41 -8.38
N SER A 53 -10.82 -9.32 -7.95
CA SER A 53 -11.84 -9.41 -6.91
C SER A 53 -13.03 -10.27 -7.39
N VAL A 54 -13.88 -10.72 -6.46
CA VAL A 54 -15.09 -11.50 -6.80
C VAL A 54 -15.96 -10.76 -7.83
N THR A 55 -16.17 -9.46 -7.64
CA THR A 55 -16.91 -8.61 -8.58
C THR A 55 -16.20 -8.53 -9.94
N GLY A 56 -14.88 -8.31 -9.95
CA GLY A 56 -14.09 -8.26 -11.18
C GLY A 56 -14.13 -9.57 -11.96
N PHE A 57 -14.11 -10.70 -11.24
CA PHE A 57 -14.24 -12.02 -11.84
C PHE A 57 -15.61 -12.23 -12.49
N ILE A 58 -16.70 -11.90 -11.79
CA ILE A 58 -18.07 -12.02 -12.33
C ILE A 58 -18.23 -11.13 -13.58
N GLN A 59 -17.69 -9.91 -13.56
CA GLN A 59 -17.70 -9.00 -14.71
C GLN A 59 -16.94 -9.58 -15.89
N PHE A 60 -15.74 -10.11 -15.66
CA PHE A 60 -14.93 -10.75 -16.69
C PHE A 60 -15.65 -11.93 -17.34
N VAL A 61 -16.21 -12.83 -16.52
CA VAL A 61 -16.98 -13.99 -17.00
C VAL A 61 -18.21 -13.53 -17.80
N THR A 62 -18.96 -12.55 -17.30
CA THR A 62 -20.14 -12.03 -18.00
C THR A 62 -19.77 -11.43 -19.36
N PHE A 63 -18.69 -10.65 -19.42
CA PHE A 63 -18.20 -10.08 -20.67
C PHE A 63 -17.77 -11.17 -21.65
N ALA A 64 -17.05 -12.19 -21.17
CA ALA A 64 -16.63 -13.32 -22.00
C ALA A 64 -17.84 -14.09 -22.58
N ILE A 65 -18.90 -14.29 -21.79
CA ILE A 65 -20.14 -14.94 -22.25
C ILE A 65 -20.82 -14.10 -23.33
N ILE A 66 -20.99 -12.79 -23.12
CA ILE A 66 -21.62 -11.90 -24.10
C ILE A 66 -20.83 -11.90 -25.41
N LEU A 67 -19.51 -11.80 -25.33
CA LEU A 67 -18.65 -11.80 -26.51
C LEU A 67 -18.75 -13.13 -27.27
N ALA A 68 -18.72 -14.26 -26.56
CA ALA A 68 -18.89 -15.58 -27.17
C ALA A 68 -20.26 -15.72 -27.86
N ALA A 69 -21.33 -15.25 -27.22
CA ALA A 69 -22.68 -15.26 -27.81
C ALA A 69 -22.76 -14.39 -29.07
N ALA A 70 -22.15 -13.20 -29.06
CA ALA A 70 -22.11 -12.31 -30.22
C ALA A 70 -21.35 -12.94 -31.41
N ILE A 71 -20.20 -13.60 -31.14
CA ILE A 71 -19.43 -14.31 -32.16
C ILE A 71 -20.25 -15.45 -32.77
N LEU A 72 -20.94 -16.25 -31.94
CA LEU A 72 -21.80 -17.32 -32.43
C LEU A 72 -22.95 -16.77 -33.28
N ALA A 73 -23.63 -15.72 -32.82
CA ALA A 73 -24.72 -15.08 -33.57
C ALA A 73 -24.24 -14.55 -34.92
N PHE A 74 -23.03 -13.98 -34.99
CA PHE A 74 -22.42 -13.53 -36.22
C PHE A 74 -22.09 -14.70 -37.17
N LEU A 75 -21.48 -15.78 -36.64
CA LEU A 75 -21.07 -16.95 -37.43
C LEU A 75 -22.27 -17.70 -38.03
N PHE A 76 -23.40 -17.75 -37.31
CA PHE A 76 -24.64 -18.39 -37.74
C PHE A 76 -25.66 -17.40 -38.33
N SER A 77 -25.23 -16.17 -38.63
CA SER A 77 -26.05 -15.21 -39.38
C SER A 77 -26.11 -15.66 -40.85
N PRO A 78 -27.31 -15.77 -41.46
CA PRO A 78 -27.49 -16.23 -42.83
C PRO A 78 -26.95 -15.25 -43.89
#